data_AF-A2DK62-F1
#
_entry.id   AF-A2DK62-F1
#
_cell.length_a   1.000
_cell.length_b   1.000
_cell.length_c   1.000
_cell.angle_alpha   90.00
_cell.angle_beta   90.00
_cell.angle_gamma   90.00
#
_symmetry.space_group_name_H-M   'P 1'
#
loop_
_entity.id
_entity.type
_entity.pdbx_description
1 polymer ?
#
loop_
_entity_poly.entity_id
_entity_poly.type
_entity_poly.pdbx_seq_one_letter_code
_entity_poly.pdbx_strand_id
1 'polypeptide(L)'
;MFCFILFIPVHSRKCDDVDTLVIGEGVTEIEDEKYEHCENYNEIVFPSTLRVIGNQSFAYCVNLLHLNFSSNLERIETQSFIGCLNLTTIIFPNSLKFIGEGAFINCSSLTTLSFPANLERLEDESFQFCTQLTEVTFDSNNIGCPKVCLAQT
;
A
#
# COMPACT_ATOMS: atom_id res chain seq x y z
N MET A 1 -9.08 20.61 -25.19
CA MET A 1 -8.17 20.38 -24.05
C MET A 1 -8.48 18.99 -23.53
N PHE A 2 -7.98 17.98 -24.25
CA PHE A 2 -8.31 16.58 -24.00
C PHE A 2 -7.28 16.03 -23.03
N CYS A 3 -7.73 15.72 -21.82
CA CYS A 3 -6.95 15.01 -20.82
C CYS A 3 -6.78 13.57 -21.33
N PHE A 4 -5.56 13.24 -21.76
CA PHE A 4 -5.16 11.87 -22.10
C PHE A 4 -5.12 11.05 -20.82
N ILE A 5 -6.27 10.56 -20.37
CA ILE A 5 -6.31 9.47 -19.40
C ILE A 5 -5.99 8.21 -20.20
N LEU A 6 -4.74 7.77 -20.13
CA LEU A 6 -4.27 6.50 -20.67
C LEU A 6 -5.08 5.37 -20.04
N PHE A 7 -6.05 4.85 -20.78
CA PHE A 7 -6.52 3.48 -20.60
C PHE A 7 -5.43 2.55 -21.12
N ILE A 8 -4.48 2.15 -20.27
CA ILE A 8 -3.55 1.09 -20.64
C ILE A 8 -4.32 -0.23 -20.59
N PRO A 9 -4.37 -1.01 -21.68
CA PRO A 9 -4.95 -2.35 -21.66
C PRO A 9 -4.13 -3.27 -20.76
N VAL A 10 -4.82 -4.19 -20.08
CA VAL A 10 -4.40 -5.08 -18.97
C VAL A 10 -3.26 -6.08 -19.30
N HIS A 11 -2.38 -5.85 -20.28
CA HIS A 11 -1.36 -6.85 -20.69
C HIS A 11 0.03 -6.28 -21.04
N SER A 12 0.33 -5.04 -20.69
CA SER A 12 1.66 -4.44 -20.90
C SER A 12 2.35 -4.25 -19.56
N ARG A 13 3.35 -5.09 -19.23
CA ARG A 13 4.31 -4.92 -18.12
C ARG A 13 5.24 -3.73 -18.36
N LYS A 14 4.66 -2.58 -18.66
CA LYS A 14 5.40 -1.37 -18.97
C LYS A 14 4.71 -0.25 -18.23
N CYS A 15 5.32 0.11 -17.12
CA CYS A 15 5.02 1.32 -16.38
C CYS A 15 5.23 2.50 -17.34
N ASP A 16 4.35 3.49 -17.25
CA ASP A 16 4.42 4.68 -18.08
C ASP A 16 5.66 5.52 -17.72
N ASP A 17 6.14 6.35 -18.64
CA ASP A 17 7.28 7.27 -18.39
C ASP A 17 6.81 8.56 -17.70
N VAL A 18 6.09 8.38 -16.58
CA VAL A 18 5.58 9.45 -15.71
C VAL A 18 5.85 9.10 -14.26
N ASP A 19 5.84 10.08 -13.37
CA ASP A 19 6.10 9.88 -11.95
C ASP A 19 4.84 9.66 -11.12
N THR A 20 3.66 10.02 -11.63
CA THR A 20 2.37 9.75 -10.96
C THR A 20 1.57 8.68 -11.68
N LEU A 21 1.20 7.62 -10.97
CA LEU A 21 0.24 6.62 -11.46
C LEU A 21 -1.19 7.03 -11.09
N VAL A 22 -2.07 7.16 -12.09
CA VAL A 22 -3.50 7.40 -11.87
C VAL A 22 -4.29 6.14 -12.19
N ILE A 23 -4.94 5.56 -11.19
CA ILE A 23 -5.79 4.38 -11.36
C ILE A 23 -7.24 4.85 -11.56
N GLY A 24 -7.85 4.45 -12.68
CA GLY A 24 -9.16 4.95 -13.10
C GLY A 24 -10.30 4.66 -12.11
N GLU A 25 -11.24 5.59 -12.00
CA GLU A 25 -12.47 5.41 -11.23
C GLU A 25 -13.27 4.20 -11.72
N GLY A 26 -13.99 3.55 -10.79
CA GLY A 26 -14.72 2.32 -11.05
C GLY A 26 -13.89 1.04 -10.88
N VAL A 27 -12.57 1.13 -10.77
CA VAL A 27 -11.72 0.01 -10.36
C VAL A 27 -12.00 -0.30 -8.89
N THR A 28 -12.45 -1.52 -8.61
CA THR A 28 -12.72 -2.01 -7.26
C THR A 28 -11.59 -2.84 -6.69
N GLU A 29 -10.73 -3.38 -7.55
CA GLU A 29 -9.62 -4.26 -7.19
C GLU A 29 -8.44 -3.99 -8.12
N ILE A 30 -7.25 -3.88 -7.53
CA ILE A 30 -5.99 -3.89 -8.26
C ILE A 30 -5.51 -5.34 -8.28
N GLU A 31 -5.44 -5.91 -9.48
CA GLU A 31 -5.02 -7.30 -9.69
C GLU A 31 -3.60 -7.56 -9.18
N ASP A 32 -3.33 -8.83 -8.89
CA ASP A 32 -2.03 -9.33 -8.47
C ASP A 32 -0.92 -8.92 -9.46
N GLU A 33 0.25 -8.55 -8.93
CA GLU A 33 1.47 -8.19 -9.68
C GLU A 33 1.32 -7.04 -10.69
N LYS A 34 0.16 -6.36 -10.75
CA LYS A 34 -0.19 -5.44 -11.83
C LYS A 34 0.81 -4.30 -12.08
N TYR A 35 1.40 -3.77 -11.01
CA TYR A 35 2.39 -2.69 -11.04
C TYR A 35 3.71 -3.09 -10.36
N GLU A 36 3.99 -4.40 -10.28
CA GLU A 36 5.27 -4.90 -9.79
C GLU A 36 6.43 -4.28 -10.59
N HIS A 37 7.51 -3.90 -9.90
CA HIS A 37 8.70 -3.25 -10.47
C HIS A 37 8.43 -1.93 -11.21
N CYS A 38 7.30 -1.27 -10.95
CA CYS A 38 7.09 0.10 -11.42
C CYS A 38 7.82 1.12 -10.55
N GLU A 39 9.13 1.20 -10.80
CA GLU A 39 10.07 2.02 -10.04
C GLU A 39 9.99 3.51 -10.39
N ASN A 40 9.32 3.91 -11.48
CA ASN A 40 9.22 5.31 -11.88
C ASN A 40 8.20 6.11 -11.04
N TYR A 41 7.22 5.46 -10.41
CA TYR A 41 6.15 6.16 -9.71
C TYR A 41 6.61 6.64 -8.32
N ASN A 42 6.48 7.93 -8.06
CA ASN A 42 6.66 8.55 -6.74
C ASN A 42 5.33 8.75 -5.99
N GLU A 43 4.21 8.77 -6.72
CA GLU A 43 2.85 9.00 -6.23
C GLU A 43 1.85 8.09 -6.95
N ILE A 44 0.84 7.63 -6.21
CA ILE A 44 -0.28 6.85 -6.75
C ILE A 44 -1.59 7.52 -6.35
N VAL A 45 -2.44 7.80 -7.35
CA VAL A 45 -3.81 8.28 -7.16
C VAL A 45 -4.76 7.07 -7.25
N PHE A 46 -5.24 6.62 -6.10
CA PHE A 46 -6.20 5.52 -6.00
C PHE A 46 -7.63 6.01 -6.24
N PRO A 47 -8.49 5.20 -6.91
CA PRO A 47 -9.86 5.59 -7.17
C PRO A 47 -10.69 5.45 -5.91
N SER A 48 -11.75 6.26 -5.84
CA SER A 48 -12.69 6.25 -4.70
C SER A 48 -13.39 4.90 -4.50
N THR A 49 -13.50 4.09 -5.57
CA THR A 49 -14.17 2.78 -5.58
C THR A 49 -13.29 1.61 -5.14
N LEU A 50 -11.99 1.82 -4.95
CA LEU A 50 -11.04 0.76 -4.63
C LEU A 50 -11.36 0.09 -3.29
N ARG A 51 -11.38 -1.25 -3.28
CA ARG A 51 -11.67 -2.09 -2.10
C ARG A 51 -10.51 -3.03 -1.77
N VAL A 52 -9.78 -3.51 -2.78
CA VAL A 52 -8.74 -4.52 -2.62
C VAL A 52 -7.49 -4.14 -3.41
N ILE A 53 -6.33 -4.30 -2.77
CA ILE A 53 -5.01 -4.26 -3.40
C ILE A 53 -4.46 -5.68 -3.40
N GLY A 54 -4.27 -6.26 -4.59
CA GLY A 54 -3.87 -7.65 -4.79
C GLY A 54 -2.44 -7.97 -4.37
N ASN A 55 -2.10 -9.25 -4.45
CA ASN A 55 -0.81 -9.78 -4.06
C ASN A 55 0.31 -9.15 -4.90
N GLN A 56 1.37 -8.67 -4.25
CA GLN A 56 2.54 -8.09 -4.92
C GLN A 56 2.24 -6.96 -5.93
N SER A 57 1.05 -6.35 -5.87
CA SER A 57 0.59 -5.45 -6.92
C SER A 57 1.47 -4.21 -7.11
N PHE A 58 2.21 -3.78 -6.08
CA PHE A 58 3.19 -2.69 -6.08
C PHE A 58 4.52 -3.14 -5.48
N ALA A 59 4.84 -4.44 -5.60
CA ALA A 59 6.13 -4.96 -5.15
C ALA A 59 7.27 -4.25 -5.88
N TYR A 60 8.31 -3.87 -5.13
CA TYR A 60 9.51 -3.19 -5.61
C TYR A 60 9.26 -1.84 -6.32
N CYS A 61 8.17 -1.13 -6.01
CA CYS A 61 7.99 0.28 -6.38
C CYS A 61 8.90 1.19 -5.54
N VAL A 62 10.22 1.14 -5.79
CA VAL A 62 11.24 1.70 -4.89
C VAL A 62 11.17 3.22 -4.70
N ASN A 63 10.63 3.97 -5.66
CA ASN A 63 10.54 5.43 -5.59
C ASN A 63 9.24 5.96 -4.99
N LEU A 64 8.29 5.09 -4.63
CA LEU A 64 7.04 5.49 -4.00
C LEU A 64 7.34 6.15 -2.64
N LEU A 65 6.89 7.40 -2.46
CA LEU A 65 7.25 8.19 -1.27
C LEU A 65 6.19 8.12 -0.17
N HIS A 66 4.92 8.08 -0.56
CA HIS A 66 3.78 8.15 0.33
C HIS A 66 2.60 7.33 -0.22
N LEU A 67 1.81 6.79 0.69
CA LEU A 67 0.57 6.09 0.38
C LEU A 67 -0.61 6.79 1.06
N ASN A 68 -1.53 7.30 0.23
CA ASN A 68 -2.79 7.87 0.68
C ASN A 68 -3.94 7.09 0.04
N PHE A 69 -4.48 6.13 0.78
CA PHE A 69 -5.50 5.23 0.25
C PHE A 69 -6.88 5.89 0.22
N SER A 70 -7.73 5.43 -0.70
CA SER A 70 -9.12 5.87 -0.74
C SER A 70 -9.91 5.37 0.48
N SER A 71 -10.95 6.11 0.85
CA SER A 71 -11.73 5.89 2.08
C SER A 71 -12.53 4.58 2.12
N ASN A 72 -12.54 3.82 1.02
CA ASN A 72 -13.26 2.55 0.90
C ASN A 72 -12.33 1.33 0.85
N LEU A 73 -11.01 1.50 0.90
CA LEU A 73 -10.08 0.36 0.85
C LEU A 73 -10.30 -0.55 2.08
N GLU A 74 -10.52 -1.84 1.84
CA GLU A 74 -10.82 -2.83 2.88
C GLU A 74 -9.65 -3.80 3.11
N ARG A 75 -8.87 -4.11 2.06
CA ARG A 75 -7.86 -5.18 2.09
C ARG A 75 -6.59 -4.79 1.34
N ILE A 76 -5.46 -5.03 1.98
CA ILE A 76 -4.13 -5.03 1.35
C ILE A 76 -3.61 -6.47 1.48
N GLU A 77 -3.39 -7.13 0.36
CA GLU A 77 -3.02 -8.54 0.32
C GLU A 77 -1.52 -8.77 0.54
N THR A 78 -1.08 -10.02 0.36
CA THR A 78 0.28 -10.47 0.67
C THR A 78 1.31 -9.73 -0.17
N GLN A 79 2.34 -9.20 0.51
CA GLN A 79 3.49 -8.53 -0.11
C GLN A 79 3.13 -7.39 -1.08
N SER A 80 1.93 -6.78 -1.01
CA SER A 80 1.48 -5.79 -1.98
C SER A 80 2.44 -4.61 -2.17
N PHE A 81 3.22 -4.23 -1.17
CA PHE A 81 4.20 -3.14 -1.19
C PHE A 81 5.60 -3.58 -0.74
N ILE A 82 5.95 -4.87 -0.87
CA ILE A 82 7.28 -5.36 -0.50
C ILE A 82 8.38 -4.56 -1.20
N GLY A 83 9.40 -4.14 -0.46
CA GLY A 83 10.57 -3.46 -1.02
C GLY A 83 10.30 -2.05 -1.55
N CYS A 84 9.21 -1.38 -1.15
CA CYS A 84 9.04 0.05 -1.40
C CYS A 84 10.00 0.87 -0.50
N LEU A 85 11.28 0.91 -0.89
CA LEU A 85 12.39 1.38 -0.06
C LEU A 85 12.28 2.84 0.37
N ASN A 86 11.73 3.71 -0.48
CA ASN A 86 11.60 5.15 -0.20
C ASN A 86 10.24 5.53 0.44
N LEU A 87 9.39 4.56 0.76
CA LEU A 87 8.08 4.82 1.35
C LEU A 87 8.27 5.34 2.78
N THR A 88 7.90 6.60 3.03
CA THR A 88 8.13 7.28 4.31
C THR A 88 6.89 7.37 5.19
N THR A 89 5.72 7.43 4.57
CA THR A 89 4.43 7.71 5.23
C THR A 89 3.33 6.88 4.61
N ILE A 90 2.48 6.31 5.45
CA ILE A 90 1.27 5.58 5.04
C ILE A 90 0.08 6.13 5.82
N ILE A 91 -0.98 6.51 5.10
CA ILE A 91 -2.25 6.94 5.68
C ILE A 91 -3.28 5.85 5.38
N PHE A 92 -3.58 5.02 6.38
CA PHE A 92 -4.62 4.00 6.27
C PHE A 92 -6.02 4.61 6.42
N PRO A 93 -7.01 4.13 5.65
CA PRO A 93 -8.39 4.55 5.81
C PRO A 93 -9.07 3.75 6.93
N ASN A 94 -10.07 4.35 7.56
CA ASN A 94 -10.86 3.70 8.62
C ASN A 94 -11.65 2.46 8.13
N SER A 95 -11.79 2.27 6.83
CA SER A 95 -12.42 1.08 6.22
C SER A 95 -11.51 -0.13 6.17
N LEU A 96 -10.19 0.03 6.39
CA LEU A 96 -9.22 -1.05 6.24
C LEU A 96 -9.39 -2.10 7.35
N LYS A 97 -9.55 -3.35 6.93
CA LYS A 97 -9.81 -4.50 7.81
C LYS A 97 -8.67 -5.51 7.82
N PHE A 98 -7.92 -5.61 6.73
CA PHE A 98 -6.92 -6.66 6.53
C PHE A 98 -5.63 -6.09 5.95
N ILE A 99 -4.50 -6.45 6.57
CA ILE A 99 -3.15 -6.28 6.03
C ILE A 99 -2.49 -7.66 5.99
N GLY A 100 -2.14 -8.08 4.77
CA GLY A 100 -1.60 -9.39 4.45
C GLY A 100 -0.18 -9.63 4.93
N GLU A 101 0.23 -10.90 4.82
CA GLU A 101 1.57 -11.35 5.21
C GLU A 101 2.61 -10.56 4.42
N GLY A 102 3.57 -9.99 5.14
CA GLY A 102 4.65 -9.27 4.51
C GLY A 102 4.28 -8.04 3.66
N ALA A 103 3.07 -7.50 3.79
CA ALA A 103 2.54 -6.44 2.91
C ALA A 103 3.48 -5.24 2.70
N PHE A 104 4.24 -4.85 3.73
CA PHE A 104 5.22 -3.76 3.73
C PHE A 104 6.61 -4.22 4.17
N ILE A 105 7.02 -5.46 3.85
CA ILE A 105 8.38 -5.94 4.11
C ILE A 105 9.40 -5.00 3.45
N ASN A 106 10.46 -4.66 4.20
CA ASN A 106 11.59 -3.87 3.72
C ASN A 106 11.21 -2.46 3.23
N CYS A 107 10.11 -1.88 3.74
CA CYS A 107 9.84 -0.44 3.63
C CYS A 107 10.73 0.35 4.60
N SER A 108 12.05 0.31 4.37
CA SER A 108 13.07 0.76 5.32
C SER A 108 13.11 2.27 5.57
N SER A 109 12.40 3.08 4.78
CA SER A 109 12.22 4.51 5.01
C SER A 109 10.97 4.89 5.80
N LEU A 110 10.10 3.92 6.13
CA LEU A 110 8.86 4.18 6.86
C LEU A 110 9.20 4.58 8.30
N THR A 111 8.80 5.77 8.71
CA THR A 111 9.20 6.32 10.03
C THR A 111 8.11 6.24 11.09
N THR A 112 6.86 6.44 10.66
CA THR A 112 5.68 6.50 11.54
C THR A 112 4.51 5.76 10.89
N LEU A 113 3.65 5.19 11.74
CA LEU A 113 2.46 4.47 11.31
C LEU A 113 1.33 4.66 12.32
N SER A 114 0.10 4.90 11.83
CA SER A 114 -1.11 4.80 12.65
C SER A 114 -2.03 3.74 12.09
N PHE A 115 -2.36 2.74 12.90
CA PHE A 115 -3.32 1.71 12.51
C PHE A 115 -4.76 2.21 12.71
N PRO A 116 -5.65 1.99 11.72
CA PRO A 116 -7.03 2.45 11.79
C PRO A 116 -7.81 1.64 12.82
N ALA A 117 -8.85 2.25 13.39
CA ALA A 117 -9.58 1.70 14.54
C ALA A 117 -10.36 0.40 14.25
N ASN A 118 -10.61 0.11 12.96
CA ASN A 118 -11.39 -1.04 12.51
C ASN A 118 -10.51 -2.13 11.89
N LEU A 119 -9.19 -2.10 12.08
CA LEU A 119 -8.31 -3.14 11.58
C LEU A 119 -8.59 -4.47 12.31
N GLU A 120 -9.12 -5.45 11.58
CA GLU A 120 -9.54 -6.73 12.14
C GLU A 120 -8.38 -7.75 12.18
N ARG A 121 -7.51 -7.71 11.17
CA ARG A 121 -6.41 -8.68 11.03
C ARG A 121 -5.15 -8.04 10.41
N LEU A 122 -4.02 -8.33 11.05
CA LEU A 122 -2.67 -8.04 10.61
C LEU A 122 -1.90 -9.36 10.66
N GLU A 123 -1.33 -9.76 9.53
CA GLU A 123 -0.60 -11.02 9.42
C GLU A 123 0.86 -10.87 9.86
N ASP A 124 1.58 -11.99 9.86
CA ASP A 124 2.98 -12.04 10.22
C ASP A 124 3.85 -11.25 9.23
N GLU A 125 4.96 -10.70 9.74
CA GLU A 125 6.00 -10.02 8.96
C GLU A 125 5.53 -8.80 8.14
N SER A 126 4.28 -8.33 8.29
CA SER A 126 3.72 -7.24 7.46
C SER A 126 4.56 -5.97 7.44
N PHE A 127 5.39 -5.72 8.45
CA PHE A 127 6.32 -4.58 8.52
C PHE A 127 7.77 -5.01 8.84
N GLN A 128 8.14 -6.26 8.55
CA GLN A 128 9.50 -6.76 8.80
C GLN A 128 10.53 -5.92 8.03
N PHE A 129 11.67 -5.64 8.64
CA PHE A 129 12.74 -4.80 8.07
C PHE A 129 12.34 -3.34 7.76
N CYS A 130 11.26 -2.82 8.37
CA CYS A 130 11.00 -1.38 8.43
C CYS A 130 11.92 -0.72 9.47
N THR A 131 13.22 -0.67 9.18
CA THR A 131 14.28 -0.33 10.16
C THR A 131 14.24 1.09 10.71
N GLN A 132 13.52 2.01 10.07
CA GLN A 132 13.33 3.39 10.54
C GLN A 132 11.99 3.62 11.25
N LEU A 133 11.16 2.60 11.40
CA LEU A 133 9.86 2.72 12.05
C LEU A 133 10.05 2.91 13.56
N THR A 134 9.87 4.14 14.02
CA THR A 134 10.12 4.52 15.43
C THR A 134 8.84 4.75 16.22
N GLU A 135 7.74 5.06 15.54
CA GLU A 135 6.45 5.32 16.18
C GLU A 135 5.32 4.55 15.50
N VAL A 136 4.60 3.78 16.31
CA VAL A 136 3.38 3.05 15.91
C VAL A 136 2.26 3.43 16.87
N THR A 137 1.20 3.99 16.31
CA THR A 137 0.00 4.39 17.04
C THR A 137 -1.21 3.59 16.57
N PHE A 138 -2.26 3.58 17.40
CA PHE A 138 -3.50 2.88 17.12
C PHE A 138 -4.66 3.84 17.40
N ASP A 139 -5.56 3.99 16.42
CA ASP A 139 -6.79 4.72 16.66
C ASP A 139 -7.66 3.94 17.68
N SER A 140 -8.15 4.67 18.68
CA SER A 140 -8.50 4.24 20.05
C SER A 140 -9.56 3.13 20.29
N ASN A 141 -9.89 2.28 19.31
CA ASN A 141 -10.81 1.15 19.48
C ASN A 141 -10.24 -0.24 19.14
N ASN A 142 -8.95 -0.35 18.79
CA ASN A 142 -8.33 -1.63 18.48
C ASN A 142 -8.15 -2.50 19.75
N ILE A 143 -9.07 -3.44 19.98
CA ILE A 143 -9.07 -4.38 21.13
C ILE A 143 -7.98 -5.46 20.99
N GLY A 144 -7.35 -5.59 19.84
CA GLY A 144 -6.18 -6.43 19.65
C GLY A 144 -5.05 -5.59 19.09
N CYS A 145 -4.01 -5.33 19.89
CA CYS A 145 -2.68 -5.23 19.30
C CYS A 145 -2.43 -6.63 18.72
N PRO A 146 -2.39 -6.83 17.38
CA PRO A 146 -1.90 -8.08 16.84
C PRO A 146 -0.49 -8.19 17.39
N LYS A 147 -0.18 -9.30 18.07
CA LYS A 147 1.04 -9.50 18.90
C LYS A 147 2.40 -9.27 18.16
N VAL A 148 2.36 -8.83 16.92
CA VAL A 148 3.43 -8.75 15.93
C VAL A 148 4.02 -7.34 15.79
N CYS A 149 3.31 -6.26 16.15
CA CYS A 149 3.73 -4.88 15.78
C CYS A 149 5.04 -4.37 16.40
N LEU A 150 5.58 -5.00 17.45
CA LEU A 150 6.76 -4.48 18.17
C LEU A 150 7.94 -5.46 18.26
N ALA A 151 7.85 -6.63 17.64
CA ALA A 151 8.85 -7.69 17.81
C ALA A 151 9.90 -7.80 16.69
N GLN A 152 9.78 -7.05 15.58
CA GLN A 152 10.63 -7.27 14.39
C GLN A 152 10.97 -6.01 13.57
N THR A 153 11.24 -4.87 14.24
CA THR A 153 12.04 -3.79 13.65
C THR A 153 13.53 -4.05 13.85
#